data_AF-A0A1G3BLY5-F1
#
_entry.id   AF-A0A1G3BLY5-F1
#
_cell.length_a   1.000
_cell.length_b   1.000
_cell.length_c   1.000
_cell.angle_alpha   90.00
_cell.angle_beta   90.00
_cell.angle_gamma   90.00
#
_symmetry.space_group_name_H-M   'P 1'
#
loop_
_entity.id
_entity.type
_entity.pdbx_description
1 polymer ?
#
loop_
_entity_poly.entity_id
_entity_poly.type
_entity_poly.pdbx_seq_one_letter_code
_entity_poly.pdbx_strand_id
1 'polypeptide(L)'
;MVVVPEKQETAMELRKISDIIIEIAKQGLSCEKYAHSKVMHALMALAHIAWNRETVSESYTPREQYIGFINQLRLSAKSIRRELVSEDWEAIISRMKAYKRQHSQNDRRVITACGFTERETLQVQWYDGAQQTHQRGK
;
A
#
# COMPACT_ATOMS: atom_id res chain seq x y z
N MET A 1 15.27 8.74 -48.43
CA MET A 1 15.20 7.86 -47.24
C MET A 1 14.90 8.73 -46.04
N VAL A 2 13.67 8.70 -45.53
CA VAL A 2 13.33 9.37 -44.28
C VAL A 2 13.31 8.29 -43.21
N VAL A 3 14.36 8.26 -42.40
CA VAL A 3 14.38 7.45 -41.18
C VAL A 3 13.47 8.17 -40.20
N VAL A 4 12.22 7.73 -40.11
CA VAL A 4 11.33 8.13 -39.03
C VAL A 4 11.79 7.34 -37.80
N PRO A 5 12.24 7.98 -36.71
CA PRO A 5 12.61 7.23 -35.53
C PRO A 5 11.34 6.63 -34.95
N GLU A 6 11.27 5.31 -35.06
CA GLU A 6 10.40 4.40 -34.32
C GLU A 6 10.39 4.86 -32.86
N LYS A 7 9.24 5.35 -32.38
CA LYS A 7 9.03 5.68 -30.96
C LYS A 7 8.97 4.36 -30.19
N GLN A 8 10.13 3.73 -30.02
CA GLN A 8 10.37 2.71 -29.02
C GLN A 8 10.50 3.41 -27.68
N GLU A 9 9.36 3.66 -27.06
CA GLU A 9 9.28 3.86 -25.61
C GLU A 9 8.29 2.81 -25.12
N THR A 10 8.83 1.64 -24.77
CA THR A 10 8.13 0.57 -24.08
C THR A 10 7.45 1.12 -22.84
N ALA A 11 6.16 1.46 -22.97
CA ALA A 11 5.28 1.67 -21.84
C ALA A 11 5.20 0.34 -21.09
N MET A 12 6.09 0.15 -20.12
CA MET A 12 5.97 -0.87 -19.10
C MET A 12 4.54 -0.78 -18.57
N GLU A 13 3.70 -1.77 -18.88
CA GLU A 13 2.29 -1.76 -18.45
C GLU A 13 2.27 -1.47 -16.96
N LEU A 14 1.75 -0.30 -16.60
CA LEU A 14 1.86 0.21 -15.25
C LEU A 14 1.07 -0.72 -14.35
N ARG A 15 1.77 -1.51 -13.54
CA ARG A 15 1.17 -2.55 -12.68
C ARG A 15 0.00 -1.97 -11.89
N LYS A 16 -1.08 -2.74 -11.80
CA LYS A 16 -2.30 -2.35 -11.08
C LYS A 16 -1.97 -2.13 -9.61
N ILE A 17 -2.31 -0.96 -9.07
CA ILE A 17 -1.93 -0.59 -7.70
C ILE A 17 -2.56 -1.51 -6.64
N SER A 18 -3.74 -2.07 -6.93
CA SER A 18 -4.38 -3.05 -6.05
C SER A 18 -3.49 -4.26 -5.81
N ASP A 19 -2.83 -4.74 -6.85
CA ASP A 19 -2.05 -5.97 -6.81
C ASP A 19 -0.76 -5.73 -6.05
N ILE A 20 -0.14 -4.56 -6.27
CA ILE A 20 1.03 -4.11 -5.50
C ILE A 20 0.67 -3.95 -4.01
N ILE A 21 -0.48 -3.34 -3.70
CA ILE A 21 -0.89 -3.15 -2.29
C ILE A 21 -1.19 -4.48 -1.60
N ILE A 22 -1.73 -5.48 -2.31
CA ILE A 22 -1.90 -6.83 -1.79
C ILE A 22 -0.52 -7.45 -1.49
N GLU A 23 0.45 -7.33 -2.38
CA GLU A 23 1.82 -7.84 -2.17
C GLU A 23 2.51 -7.18 -0.98
N ILE A 24 2.34 -5.88 -0.82
CA ILE A 24 2.82 -5.13 0.35
C ILE A 24 2.13 -5.61 1.61
N ALA A 25 0.80 -5.73 1.61
CA ALA A 25 0.04 -6.18 2.78
C ALA A 25 0.48 -7.59 3.23
N LYS A 26 0.71 -8.50 2.28
CA LYS A 26 1.21 -9.86 2.56
C LYS A 26 2.55 -9.86 3.31
N GLN A 27 3.36 -8.80 3.24
CA GLN A 27 4.60 -8.72 4.00
C GLN A 27 4.39 -8.74 5.52
N GLY A 28 3.18 -8.42 5.98
CA GLY A 28 2.80 -8.50 7.39
C GLY A 28 2.34 -9.88 7.85
N LEU A 29 2.11 -10.84 6.94
CA LEU A 29 1.63 -12.19 7.29
C LEU A 29 2.77 -13.12 7.64
N SER A 30 2.60 -13.91 8.71
CA SER A 30 3.55 -14.98 9.04
C SER A 30 3.52 -16.14 8.03
N CYS A 31 2.40 -16.30 7.31
CA CYS A 31 2.22 -17.31 6.28
C CYS A 31 1.09 -16.89 5.32
N GLU A 32 1.25 -17.14 4.02
CA GLU A 32 0.26 -16.75 3.00
C GLU A 32 -1.13 -17.35 3.20
N LYS A 33 -1.23 -18.51 3.87
CA LYS A 33 -2.53 -19.15 4.17
C LYS A 33 -3.48 -18.27 4.98
N TYR A 34 -2.97 -17.23 5.64
CA TYR A 34 -3.75 -16.28 6.43
C TYR A 34 -4.26 -15.08 5.61
N ALA A 35 -4.04 -15.03 4.29
CA ALA A 35 -4.48 -13.92 3.44
C ALA A 35 -6.01 -13.72 3.41
N HIS A 36 -6.79 -14.74 3.78
CA HIS A 36 -8.25 -14.64 3.90
C HIS A 36 -8.73 -14.33 5.32
N SER A 37 -7.83 -14.15 6.28
CA SER A 37 -8.20 -13.92 7.67
C SER A 37 -8.50 -12.44 7.93
N LYS A 38 -9.16 -12.17 9.06
CA LYS A 38 -9.48 -10.81 9.49
C LYS A 38 -8.26 -9.91 9.63
N VAL A 39 -7.06 -10.47 9.89
CA VAL A 39 -5.84 -9.67 10.01
C VAL A 39 -5.46 -9.01 8.69
N MET A 40 -5.89 -9.56 7.55
CA MET A 40 -5.62 -8.98 6.24
C MET A 40 -6.24 -7.59 6.09
N HIS A 41 -7.42 -7.33 6.67
CA HIS A 41 -8.01 -5.98 6.64
C HIS A 41 -7.12 -4.94 7.34
N ALA A 42 -6.49 -5.31 8.46
CA ALA A 42 -5.53 -4.43 9.13
C ALA A 42 -4.28 -4.22 8.26
N LEU A 43 -3.75 -5.30 7.67
CA LEU A 43 -2.57 -5.22 6.82
C LEU A 43 -2.79 -4.41 5.54
N MET A 44 -3.99 -4.43 4.96
CA MET A 44 -4.32 -3.59 3.80
C MET A 44 -4.33 -2.11 4.16
N ALA A 45 -4.86 -1.74 5.33
CA ALA A 45 -4.79 -0.36 5.82
C ALA A 45 -3.34 0.06 6.09
N LEU A 46 -2.54 -0.81 6.71
CA LEU A 46 -1.12 -0.55 6.94
C LEU A 46 -0.32 -0.44 5.64
N ALA A 47 -0.64 -1.25 4.62
CA ALA A 47 0.01 -1.19 3.31
C ALA A 47 -0.27 0.13 2.60
N HIS A 48 -1.50 0.64 2.68
CA HIS A 48 -1.84 1.99 2.20
C HIS A 48 -1.02 3.07 2.92
N ILE A 49 -0.95 3.01 4.26
CA ILE A 49 -0.17 3.97 5.06
C ILE A 49 1.31 3.90 4.68
N ALA A 50 1.90 2.70 4.66
CA ALA A 50 3.29 2.48 4.27
C ALA A 50 3.59 3.04 2.87
N TRP A 51 2.67 2.81 1.91
CA TRP A 51 2.79 3.33 0.57
C TRP A 51 2.86 4.85 0.53
N ASN A 52 1.89 5.52 1.16
CA ASN A 52 1.83 6.97 1.16
C ASN A 52 2.90 7.62 2.03
N ARG A 53 3.41 6.95 3.07
CA ARG A 53 4.54 7.45 3.85
C ARG A 53 5.81 7.58 3.01
N GLU A 54 6.03 6.64 2.11
CA GLU A 54 7.17 6.67 1.17
C GLU A 54 6.95 7.61 -0.01
N THR A 55 5.71 7.87 -0.40
CA THR A 55 5.40 8.69 -1.58
C THR A 55 5.16 10.17 -1.23
N VAL A 56 4.57 10.47 -0.08
CA VAL A 56 4.12 11.81 0.32
C VAL A 56 4.96 12.35 1.46
N SER A 57 4.91 11.71 2.64
CA SER A 57 5.69 12.10 3.82
C SER A 57 5.67 11.02 4.89
N GLU A 58 6.76 10.88 5.66
CA GLU A 58 6.82 9.93 6.78
C GLU A 58 5.68 10.12 7.80
N SER A 59 5.18 11.35 7.94
CA SER A 59 4.08 11.71 8.82
C SER A 59 2.69 11.36 8.30
N TYR A 60 2.55 10.79 7.09
CA TYR A 60 1.26 10.39 6.54
C TYR A 60 0.59 9.37 7.45
N THR A 61 -0.59 9.73 7.98
CA THR A 61 -1.36 9.00 9.00
C THR A 61 -0.50 8.62 10.22
N PRO A 62 -0.42 9.50 11.23
CA PRO A 62 0.28 9.23 12.48
C PRO A 62 -0.22 7.99 13.21
N ARG A 63 0.63 7.45 14.10
CA ARG A 63 0.39 6.22 14.85
C ARG A 63 -0.93 6.18 15.59
N GLU A 64 -1.27 7.29 16.22
CA GLU A 64 -2.47 7.45 17.03
C GLU A 64 -3.75 7.26 16.20
N GLN A 65 -3.72 7.70 14.94
CA GLN A 65 -4.87 7.63 14.04
C GLN A 65 -5.13 6.20 13.54
N TYR A 66 -4.09 5.51 13.05
CA TYR A 66 -4.30 4.18 12.48
C TYR A 66 -4.50 3.11 13.56
N ILE A 67 -3.96 3.29 14.78
CA ILE A 67 -4.23 2.38 15.90
C ILE A 67 -5.71 2.38 16.25
N GLY A 68 -6.38 3.55 16.21
CA GLY A 68 -7.82 3.64 16.41
C GLY A 68 -8.60 2.75 15.43
N PHE A 69 -8.23 2.79 14.14
CA PHE A 69 -8.83 1.93 13.11
C PHE A 69 -8.55 0.44 13.37
N ILE A 70 -7.31 0.06 13.66
CA ILE A 70 -6.96 -1.35 13.92
C ILE A 70 -7.74 -1.91 15.12
N ASN A 71 -7.90 -1.11 16.18
CA ASN A 71 -8.66 -1.51 17.36
C ASN A 71 -10.15 -1.76 17.04
N GLN A 72 -10.74 -1.00 16.10
CA GLN A 72 -12.11 -1.21 15.65
C GLN A 72 -12.31 -2.55 14.94
N LEU A 73 -11.24 -3.12 14.34
CA LEU A 73 -11.29 -4.45 13.74
C LEU A 73 -11.40 -5.57 14.79
N ARG A 74 -11.22 -5.28 16.09
CA ARG A 74 -11.38 -6.27 17.18
C ARG A 74 -10.62 -7.58 16.91
N LEU A 75 -9.35 -7.47 16.50
CA LEU A 75 -8.50 -8.63 16.26
C LEU A 75 -8.20 -9.31 17.60
N SER A 76 -8.25 -10.65 17.64
CA SER A 76 -7.87 -11.38 18.84
C SER A 76 -6.36 -11.39 19.02
N ALA A 77 -5.88 -11.32 20.27
CA ALA A 77 -4.45 -11.45 20.57
C ALA A 77 -3.86 -12.80 20.07
N LYS A 78 -4.68 -13.85 20.01
CA LYS A 78 -4.28 -15.15 19.43
C LYS A 78 -4.05 -15.04 17.92
N SER A 79 -4.92 -14.34 17.20
CA SER A 79 -4.76 -14.11 15.76
C SER A 79 -3.54 -13.25 15.46
N ILE A 80 -3.36 -12.14 16.18
CA ILE A 80 -2.19 -11.26 16.03
C ILE A 80 -0.90 -12.07 16.16
N ARG A 81 -0.73 -12.82 17.26
CA ARG A 81 0.49 -13.61 17.52
C ARG A 81 0.75 -14.73 16.52
N ARG A 82 -0.32 -15.35 16.00
CA ARG A 82 -0.19 -16.52 15.13
C ARG A 82 -0.05 -16.14 13.65
N GLU A 83 -0.73 -15.09 13.23
CA GLU A 83 -0.98 -14.80 11.82
C GLU A 83 -0.12 -13.65 11.27
N LEU A 84 0.45 -12.82 12.15
CA LEU A 84 1.32 -11.71 11.77
C LEU A 84 2.79 -12.02 12.00
N VAL A 85 3.66 -11.37 11.22
CA VAL A 85 5.13 -11.44 11.39
C VAL A 85 5.63 -10.74 12.64
N SER A 86 4.82 -9.85 13.22
CA SER A 86 5.16 -9.04 14.39
C SER A 86 3.88 -8.59 15.09
N GLU A 87 3.95 -8.36 16.40
CA GLU A 87 2.88 -7.70 17.17
C GLU A 87 3.03 -6.17 17.15
N ASP A 88 4.20 -5.67 16.73
CA ASP A 88 4.47 -4.24 16.54
C ASP A 88 4.06 -3.79 15.13
N TRP A 89 3.03 -2.95 15.07
CA TRP A 89 2.52 -2.37 13.83
C TRP A 89 3.53 -1.51 13.09
N GLU A 90 4.40 -0.76 13.79
CA GLU A 90 5.41 0.08 13.11
C GLU A 90 6.54 -0.79 12.51
N ALA A 91 6.87 -1.92 13.13
CA ALA A 91 7.76 -2.91 12.52
C ALA A 91 7.17 -3.49 11.22
N ILE A 92 5.85 -3.76 11.19
CA ILE A 92 5.15 -4.21 9.98
C ILE A 92 5.17 -3.12 8.90
N ILE A 93 4.84 -1.87 9.25
CA ILE A 93 4.90 -0.73 8.32
C ILE A 93 6.31 -0.58 7.75
N SER A 94 7.34 -0.66 8.59
CA SER A 94 8.74 -0.56 8.16
C SER A 94 9.10 -1.64 7.12
N ARG A 95 8.62 -2.86 7.31
CA ARG A 95 8.78 -3.97 6.34
C ARG A 95 8.06 -3.70 5.03
N MET A 96 6.84 -3.16 5.09
CA MET A 96 6.04 -2.78 3.92
C MET A 96 6.70 -1.65 3.12
N LYS A 97 7.24 -0.64 3.79
CA LYS A 97 8.01 0.45 3.16
C LYS A 97 9.26 -0.08 2.47
N ALA A 98 9.99 -1.00 3.11
CA ALA A 98 11.16 -1.64 2.51
C ALA A 98 10.79 -2.40 1.23
N TYR A 99 9.67 -3.12 1.22
CA TYR A 99 9.17 -3.79 0.02
C TYR A 99 8.85 -2.79 -1.10
N LYS A 100 8.16 -1.68 -0.81
CA LYS A 100 7.91 -0.63 -1.80
C LYS A 100 9.21 -0.07 -2.38
N ARG A 101 10.22 0.24 -1.55
CA ARG A 101 11.51 0.74 -2.07
C ARG A 101 12.16 -0.26 -3.02
N GLN A 102 12.13 -1.54 -2.67
CA GLN A 102 12.75 -2.58 -3.49
C GLN A 102 12.03 -2.79 -4.83
N HIS A 103 10.70 -2.71 -4.86
CA HIS A 103 9.90 -3.13 -6.02
C HIS A 103 9.19 -2.00 -6.76
N SER A 104 9.12 -0.80 -6.19
CA SER A 104 8.30 0.33 -6.67
C SER A 104 8.85 1.69 -6.21
N GLN A 105 10.18 1.85 -6.10
CA GLN A 105 10.80 3.11 -5.66
C GLN A 105 10.40 4.34 -6.49
N ASN A 106 10.21 4.15 -7.80
CA ASN A 106 9.91 5.25 -8.74
C ASN A 106 8.40 5.49 -8.89
N ASP A 107 7.55 4.66 -8.26
CA ASP A 107 6.11 4.84 -8.33
C ASP A 107 5.67 5.97 -7.39
N ARG A 108 5.11 7.03 -8.00
CA ARG A 108 4.69 8.27 -7.33
C ARG A 108 3.17 8.39 -7.21
N ARG A 109 2.41 7.34 -7.51
CA ARG A 109 0.96 7.35 -7.32
C ARG A 109 0.66 7.56 -5.83
N VAL A 110 -0.26 8.46 -5.50
CA VAL A 110 -0.72 8.67 -4.12
C VAL A 110 -2.08 8.02 -3.97
N ILE A 111 -2.22 7.14 -2.98
CA ILE A 111 -3.47 6.43 -2.73
C ILE A 111 -4.41 7.32 -1.91
N THR A 112 -5.62 7.54 -2.41
CA THR A 112 -6.66 8.33 -1.73
C THR A 112 -7.65 7.46 -0.98
N ALA A 113 -7.88 6.24 -1.45
CA ALA A 113 -8.74 5.27 -0.79
C ALA A 113 -8.23 3.85 -1.06
N CYS A 114 -8.29 2.99 -0.04
CA CYS A 114 -7.97 1.57 -0.12
C CYS A 114 -8.92 0.79 0.79
N GLY A 115 -9.75 -0.08 0.22
CA GLY A 115 -10.75 -0.80 1.01
C GLY A 115 -11.42 -1.93 0.25
N PHE A 116 -12.00 -2.86 0.99
CA PHE A 116 -12.81 -3.93 0.42
C PHE A 116 -14.22 -3.42 0.15
N THR A 117 -14.76 -3.80 -1.00
CA THR A 117 -16.17 -3.63 -1.34
C THR A 117 -17.03 -4.64 -0.58
N GLU A 118 -18.36 -4.47 -0.61
CA GLU A 118 -19.32 -5.44 -0.06
C GLU A 118 -19.19 -6.84 -0.69
N ARG A 119 -18.60 -6.93 -1.88
CA ARG A 119 -18.31 -8.18 -2.59
C ARG A 119 -16.90 -8.72 -2.30
N GLU A 120 -16.27 -8.26 -1.22
CA GLU A 120 -14.92 -8.64 -0.78
C GLU A 120 -13.82 -8.41 -1.83
N THR A 121 -14.09 -7.56 -2.83
CA THR A 121 -13.10 -7.15 -3.83
C THR A 121 -12.40 -5.90 -3.36
N LEU A 122 -11.06 -5.88 -3.41
CA LEU A 122 -10.28 -4.70 -3.09
C LEU A 122 -10.45 -3.60 -4.16
N GLN A 123 -10.80 -2.40 -3.72
CA GLN A 123 -10.76 -1.19 -4.53
C GLN A 123 -9.67 -0.26 -4.00
N VAL A 124 -8.86 0.27 -4.92
CA VAL A 124 -7.83 1.26 -4.62
C VAL A 124 -7.98 2.44 -5.57
N GLN A 125 -8.16 3.64 -5.01
CA GLN A 125 -8.20 4.89 -5.75
C GLN A 125 -6.89 5.65 -5.55
N TRP A 126 -6.43 6.32 -6.59
CA TRP A 126 -5.14 7.01 -6.59
C TRP A 126 -5.10 8.12 -7.62
N TYR A 127 -4.14 9.02 -7.47
CA TYR A 127 -3.76 10.02 -8.48
C TYR A 127 -2.25 10.05 -8.67
N ASP A 128 -1.78 10.64 -9.77
CA ASP A 128 -0.35 10.83 -10.01
C ASP A 128 0.17 12.02 -9.19
N GLY A 129 1.04 11.76 -8.21
CA GLY A 129 1.61 12.78 -7.33
C GLY A 129 2.42 13.85 -8.08
N ALA A 130 2.95 13.53 -9.28
CA ALA A 130 3.69 14.49 -10.10
C ALA A 130 2.79 15.59 -10.69
N GLN A 131 1.47 15.37 -10.76
CA GLN A 131 0.53 16.31 -11.38
C GLN A 131 0.01 17.39 -10.42
N GLN A 132 0.21 17.26 -9.10
CA GLN A 132 -0.26 18.25 -8.11
C GLN A 132 0.70 19.44 -7.89
N THR A 133 1.98 19.33 -8.24
CA THR A 133 2.92 20.46 -8.11
C THR A 133 2.65 21.59 -9.10
N HIS A 134 1.85 21.37 -10.14
CA HIS A 134 1.53 22.36 -11.16
C HIS A 134 0.29 23.24 -10.87
N GLN A 135 -0.54 22.89 -9.87
CA GLN A 135 -1.79 23.63 -9.58
C GLN A 135 -1.75 24.51 -8.33
N ARG A 136 -0.64 24.53 -7.58
CA ARG A 136 -0.52 25.29 -6.32
C ARG A 136 0.20 26.64 -6.44
N GLY A 137 0.27 27.19 -7.66
CA GLY A 137 0.78 28.53 -7.94
C GLY A 137 -0.29 29.42 -8.56
N LYS A 138 -1.22 29.93 -7.74
CA LYS A 138 -1.99 31.15 -8.01
C LYS A 138 -2.24 31.87 -6.70
#